data_AF-A0A1B8QFR5-F1
#
_entry.id   AF-A0A1B8QFR5-F1
#
_cell.length_a   1.000
_cell.length_b   1.000
_cell.length_c   1.000
_cell.angle_alpha   90.00
_cell.angle_beta   90.00
_cell.angle_gamma   90.00
#
_symmetry.space_group_name_H-M   'P 1'
#
loop_
_entity.id
_entity.type
_entity.pdbx_description
1 polymer ?
#
loop_
_entity_poly.entity_id
_entity_poly.type
_entity_poly.pdbx_seq_one_letter_code
_entity_poly.pdbx_strand_id
1 'polypeptide(L)'
;MKTLKLRIKDKHTDQLNRLSGLVNFVWNYVNDLSFKYRQRTGKFFSAYDLNEYTKGSGELLGLHSQTIQAINETHAKSRRQFKKAKLNWRTNNPKAKRKSLGWIPFKQSAIKLLATHQTGKKGLKSTLQLSLAKGQKLIIDLWDSYNLSLYQINTCEIVQDSRNRWYACITVKEYPKQQCGTGSVGIDLGLKDSATASNGDKLQIKQTQAWAKKLSIAQRAKNKQRVKAIHAKIKNTRQDLIHKFTTRLVKDNA
;
A
#
# COMPACT_ATOMS: atom_id res chain seq x y z
N MET A 1 12.91 10.95 0.24
CA MET A 1 12.29 9.73 -0.33
C MET A 1 10.79 9.96 -0.46
N LYS A 2 10.18 9.52 -1.56
CA LYS A 2 8.72 9.60 -1.77
C LYS A 2 8.19 8.23 -2.17
N THR A 3 6.97 7.88 -1.75
CA THR A 3 6.30 6.65 -2.19
C THR A 3 5.33 6.96 -3.32
N LEU A 4 5.56 6.37 -4.48
CA LEU A 4 4.71 6.44 -5.66
C LEU A 4 3.76 5.24 -5.65
N LYS A 5 2.47 5.48 -5.87
CA LYS A 5 1.46 4.43 -5.92
C LYS A 5 0.96 4.26 -7.35
N LEU A 6 1.27 3.11 -7.95
CA LEU A 6 0.99 2.80 -9.34
C LEU A 6 0.02 1.62 -9.43
N ARG A 7 -0.88 1.63 -10.41
CA ARG A 7 -1.86 0.55 -10.61
C ARG A 7 -1.22 -0.59 -11.39
N ILE A 8 -1.27 -1.81 -10.86
CA ILE A 8 -0.86 -3.02 -11.58
C ILE A 8 -1.96 -3.43 -12.57
N LYS A 9 -1.60 -3.93 -13.75
CA LYS A 9 -2.58 -4.49 -14.71
C LYS A 9 -3.21 -5.78 -14.18
N ASP A 10 -4.46 -6.03 -14.53
CA ASP A 10 -5.27 -7.07 -13.89
C ASP A 10 -4.89 -8.51 -14.24
N LYS A 11 -4.17 -8.73 -15.34
CA LYS A 11 -3.69 -10.06 -15.76
C LYS A 11 -2.83 -10.79 -14.70
N HIS A 12 -2.24 -10.07 -13.76
CA HIS A 12 -1.37 -10.63 -12.71
C HIS A 12 -2.10 -10.98 -11.41
N THR A 13 -3.42 -10.76 -11.35
CA THR A 13 -4.19 -10.82 -10.10
C THR A 13 -4.11 -12.17 -9.40
N ASP A 14 -4.19 -13.28 -10.15
CA ASP A 14 -4.21 -14.62 -9.57
C ASP A 14 -2.85 -15.02 -8.98
N GLN A 15 -1.77 -14.73 -9.70
CA GLN A 15 -0.40 -14.95 -9.21
C GLN A 15 -0.14 -14.13 -7.93
N LEU A 16 -0.57 -12.86 -7.90
CA LEU A 16 -0.45 -12.00 -6.71
C LEU A 16 -1.29 -12.50 -5.53
N ASN A 17 -2.51 -13.01 -5.79
CA ASN A 17 -3.34 -13.61 -4.75
C ASN A 17 -2.66 -14.83 -4.12
N ARG A 18 -2.06 -15.71 -4.94
CA ARG A 18 -1.29 -16.88 -4.47
C ARG A 18 -0.10 -16.46 -3.60
N LEU A 19 0.74 -15.55 -4.11
CA LEU A 19 1.91 -15.04 -3.38
C LEU A 19 1.52 -14.38 -2.05
N SER A 20 0.43 -13.60 -2.03
CA SER A 20 -0.05 -12.98 -0.79
C SER A 20 -0.51 -13.98 0.27
N GLY A 21 -1.00 -15.15 -0.15
CA GLY A 21 -1.31 -16.26 0.76
C GLY A 21 -0.06 -16.78 1.46
N LEU A 22 1.01 -16.97 0.69
CA LEU A 22 2.32 -17.40 1.21
C LEU A 22 2.93 -16.35 2.14
N VAL A 23 2.81 -15.07 1.81
CA VAL A 23 3.22 -13.96 2.71
C VAL A 23 2.43 -13.98 4.02
N ASN A 24 1.10 -14.20 3.96
CA ASN A 24 0.28 -14.32 5.16
C ASN A 24 0.67 -15.53 6.00
N PHE A 25 1.09 -16.64 5.37
CA PHE A 25 1.59 -17.82 6.08
C PHE A 25 2.85 -17.50 6.89
N VAL A 26 3.85 -16.88 6.26
CA VAL A 26 5.08 -16.44 6.95
C VAL A 26 4.75 -15.47 8.10
N TRP A 27 3.89 -14.49 7.84
CA TRP A 27 3.44 -13.54 8.86
C TRP A 27 2.83 -14.25 10.08
N ASN A 28 1.93 -15.22 9.84
CA ASN A 28 1.27 -15.95 10.91
C ASN A 28 2.27 -16.82 11.68
N TYR A 29 3.19 -17.50 11.00
CA TYR A 29 4.25 -18.27 11.65
C TYR A 29 5.09 -17.39 12.60
N VAL A 30 5.60 -16.28 12.10
CA VAL A 30 6.41 -15.32 12.87
C VAL A 30 5.63 -14.74 14.04
N ASN A 31 4.33 -14.46 13.85
CA ASN A 31 3.46 -13.94 14.89
C ASN A 31 3.22 -14.96 16.01
N ASP A 32 3.02 -16.24 15.67
CA ASP A 32 2.87 -17.33 16.63
C ASP A 32 4.17 -17.56 17.41
N LEU A 33 5.28 -17.67 16.70
CA LEU A 33 6.63 -17.86 17.26
C LEU A 33 6.98 -16.74 18.24
N SER A 34 6.76 -15.48 17.84
CA SER A 34 7.01 -14.31 18.70
C SER A 34 6.14 -14.31 19.95
N PHE A 35 4.87 -14.73 19.82
CA PHE A 35 3.95 -14.78 20.95
C PHE A 35 4.35 -15.86 21.95
N LYS A 36 4.69 -17.06 21.48
CA LYS A 36 5.18 -18.17 22.32
C LYS A 36 6.48 -17.82 23.03
N TYR A 37 7.43 -17.21 22.33
CA TYR A 37 8.69 -16.76 22.92
C TYR A 37 8.45 -15.74 24.04
N ARG A 38 7.54 -14.78 23.82
CA ARG A 38 7.15 -13.79 24.83
C ARG A 38 6.51 -14.43 26.06
N GLN A 39 5.65 -15.43 25.88
CA GLN A 39 5.03 -16.16 27.00
C GLN A 39 6.07 -16.88 27.87
N ARG A 40 7.13 -17.43 27.27
CA ARG A 40 8.17 -18.18 27.99
C ARG A 40 9.21 -17.29 28.66
N THR A 41 9.64 -16.22 27.98
CA THR A 41 10.83 -15.44 28.39
C THR A 41 10.51 -14.04 28.89
N GLY A 42 9.29 -13.55 28.67
CA GLY A 42 8.94 -12.13 28.86
C GLY A 42 9.59 -11.19 27.83
N LYS A 43 10.46 -11.68 26.94
CA LYS A 43 11.18 -10.87 25.94
C LYS A 43 10.46 -10.89 24.59
N PHE A 44 10.87 -10.02 23.68
CA PHE A 44 10.37 -10.01 22.31
C PHE A 44 11.50 -10.20 21.32
N PHE A 45 11.23 -10.91 20.22
CA PHE A 45 12.17 -10.99 19.12
C PHE A 45 12.42 -9.64 18.44
N SER A 46 13.66 -9.47 18.01
CA SER A 46 14.10 -8.52 17.00
C SER A 46 13.79 -9.06 15.60
N ALA A 47 13.91 -8.20 14.58
CA ALA A 47 13.79 -8.67 13.19
C ALA A 47 14.96 -9.62 12.81
N TYR A 48 16.14 -9.43 13.40
CA TYR A 48 17.31 -10.28 13.18
C TYR A 48 17.09 -11.67 13.74
N ASP A 49 16.57 -11.79 14.97
CA ASP A 49 16.27 -13.08 15.59
C ASP A 49 15.29 -13.88 14.73
N LEU A 50 14.25 -13.22 14.22
CA LEU A 50 13.25 -13.82 13.34
C LEU A 50 13.83 -14.30 12.00
N ASN A 51 14.88 -13.63 11.50
CA ASN A 51 15.53 -14.05 10.26
C ASN A 51 16.22 -15.41 10.43
N GLU A 52 16.78 -15.71 11.60
CA GLU A 52 17.37 -17.03 11.88
C GLU A 52 16.32 -18.14 11.81
N TYR A 53 15.14 -17.94 12.41
CA TYR A 53 14.05 -18.91 12.40
C TYR A 53 13.32 -19.07 11.05
N THR A 54 13.58 -18.17 10.11
CA THR A 54 12.94 -18.18 8.78
C THR A 54 13.93 -18.42 7.65
N LYS A 55 15.21 -18.64 7.98
CA LYS A 55 16.27 -18.97 7.03
C LYS A 55 15.91 -20.23 6.24
N GLY A 56 16.20 -20.23 4.93
CA GLY A 56 15.91 -21.35 4.02
C GLY A 56 14.43 -21.54 3.64
N SER A 57 13.48 -21.06 4.44
CA SER A 57 12.03 -21.26 4.17
C SER A 57 11.53 -20.65 2.86
N GLY A 58 12.26 -19.67 2.30
CA GLY A 58 11.93 -19.06 1.01
C GLY A 58 11.91 -20.04 -0.15
N GLU A 59 12.79 -21.04 -0.15
CA GLU A 59 12.86 -22.04 -1.23
C GLU A 59 11.65 -22.95 -1.27
N LEU A 60 11.12 -23.30 -0.09
CA LEU A 60 9.92 -24.14 0.05
C LEU A 60 8.66 -23.35 -0.30
N LEU A 61 8.61 -22.07 0.07
CA LEU A 61 7.46 -21.21 -0.13
C LEU A 61 7.41 -20.55 -1.50
N GLY A 62 8.48 -20.63 -2.30
CA GLY A 62 8.58 -19.89 -3.56
C GLY A 62 8.76 -18.38 -3.36
N LEU A 63 9.18 -17.94 -2.17
CA LEU A 63 9.40 -16.53 -1.83
C LEU A 63 10.88 -16.21 -1.79
N HIS A 64 11.25 -15.04 -2.32
CA HIS A 64 12.63 -14.57 -2.23
C HIS A 64 13.03 -14.33 -0.77
N SER A 65 14.26 -14.67 -0.37
CA SER A 65 14.75 -14.55 1.01
C SER A 65 14.54 -13.15 1.60
N GLN A 66 14.77 -12.11 0.79
CA GLN A 66 14.57 -10.72 1.20
C GLN A 66 13.10 -10.33 1.39
N THR A 67 12.17 -11.01 0.72
CA THR A 67 10.73 -10.84 0.97
C THR A 67 10.40 -11.28 2.39
N ILE A 68 10.95 -12.42 2.82
CA ILE A 68 10.79 -12.95 4.18
C ILE A 68 11.41 -12.03 5.21
N GLN A 69 12.62 -11.53 4.97
CA GLN A 69 13.25 -10.56 5.85
C GLN A 69 12.42 -9.27 5.97
N ALA A 70 11.85 -8.77 4.86
CA ALA A 70 10.98 -7.60 4.88
C ALA A 70 9.67 -7.86 5.67
N ILE A 71 9.15 -9.09 5.64
CA ILE A 71 8.00 -9.50 6.48
C ILE A 71 8.38 -9.44 7.96
N ASN A 72 9.54 -9.97 8.33
CA ASN A 72 10.05 -9.97 9.72
C ASN A 72 10.27 -8.54 10.24
N GLU A 73 10.90 -7.69 9.44
CA GLU A 73 11.09 -6.26 9.75
C GLU A 73 9.75 -5.54 9.94
N THR A 74 8.79 -5.79 9.05
CA THR A 74 7.45 -5.18 9.14
C THR A 74 6.70 -5.67 10.37
N HIS A 75 6.80 -6.96 10.71
CA HIS A 75 6.19 -7.53 11.91
C HIS A 75 6.77 -6.90 13.17
N ALA A 76 8.09 -6.89 13.31
CA ALA A 76 8.78 -6.30 14.46
C ALA A 76 8.45 -4.81 14.62
N LYS A 77 8.44 -4.05 13.51
CA LYS A 77 8.05 -2.63 13.49
C LYS A 77 6.59 -2.44 13.92
N SER A 78 5.66 -3.20 13.34
CA SER A 78 4.23 -3.10 13.65
C SER A 78 3.96 -3.43 15.11
N ARG A 79 4.60 -4.48 15.65
CA ARG A 79 4.49 -4.87 17.05
C ARG A 79 4.91 -3.73 17.99
N ARG A 80 6.04 -3.07 17.71
CA ARG A 80 6.52 -1.90 18.47
C ARG A 80 5.56 -0.73 18.35
N GLN A 81 5.13 -0.39 17.14
CA GLN A 81 4.22 0.74 16.88
C GLN A 81 2.89 0.59 17.62
N PHE A 82 2.28 -0.60 17.58
CA PHE A 82 0.98 -0.83 18.20
C PHE A 82 1.06 -1.28 19.66
N LYS A 83 2.27 -1.46 20.22
CA LYS A 83 2.51 -1.92 21.59
C LYS A 83 1.73 -3.19 21.95
N LYS A 84 1.66 -4.17 21.03
CA LYS A 84 0.92 -5.43 21.23
C LYS A 84 1.84 -6.62 21.37
N ALA A 85 1.51 -7.54 22.26
CA ALA A 85 2.22 -8.82 22.39
C ALA A 85 1.95 -9.75 21.18
N LYS A 86 0.76 -9.66 20.59
CA LYS A 86 0.33 -10.46 19.44
C LYS A 86 -0.37 -9.55 18.43
N LEU A 87 0.01 -9.67 17.16
CA LEU A 87 -0.67 -8.99 16.06
C LEU A 87 -1.82 -9.83 15.52
N ASN A 88 -2.70 -9.21 14.73
CA ASN A 88 -3.82 -9.92 14.12
C ASN A 88 -3.30 -10.98 13.13
N TRP A 89 -3.95 -12.14 13.17
CA TRP A 89 -3.79 -13.17 12.15
C TRP A 89 -4.22 -12.64 10.79
N ARG A 90 -3.50 -13.07 9.75
CA ARG A 90 -3.82 -12.72 8.36
C ARG A 90 -4.39 -13.92 7.63
N THR A 91 -5.41 -13.70 6.81
CA THR A 91 -6.00 -14.74 5.96
C THR A 91 -6.46 -14.15 4.64
N ASN A 92 -6.18 -14.85 3.55
CA ASN A 92 -6.69 -14.51 2.22
C ASN A 92 -7.96 -15.31 1.86
N ASN A 93 -8.48 -16.14 2.77
CA ASN A 93 -9.69 -16.95 2.53
C ASN A 93 -10.88 -16.03 2.20
N PRO A 94 -11.50 -16.16 1.01
CA PRO A 94 -12.63 -15.33 0.60
C PRO A 94 -13.87 -15.45 1.50
N LYS A 95 -14.04 -16.60 2.17
CA LYS A 95 -15.17 -16.87 3.08
C LYS A 95 -14.94 -16.33 4.49
N ALA A 96 -13.72 -15.92 4.84
CA ALA A 96 -13.42 -15.42 6.17
C ALA A 96 -14.11 -14.06 6.43
N LYS A 97 -14.72 -13.92 7.61
CA LYS A 97 -15.38 -12.66 8.05
C LYS A 97 -14.43 -11.46 7.99
N ARG A 98 -13.15 -11.68 8.30
CA ARG A 98 -12.09 -10.66 8.28
C ARG A 98 -10.95 -11.05 7.34
N LYS A 99 -11.26 -11.17 6.05
CA LYS A 99 -10.23 -11.36 5.00
C LYS A 99 -9.25 -10.18 5.02
N SER A 100 -7.96 -10.49 5.08
CA SER A 100 -6.87 -9.52 4.93
C SER A 100 -6.71 -9.10 3.47
N LEU A 101 -6.40 -7.83 3.26
CA LEU A 101 -5.97 -7.37 1.94
C LEU A 101 -4.60 -7.98 1.60
N GLY A 102 -4.41 -8.33 0.33
CA GLY A 102 -3.13 -8.79 -0.17
C GLY A 102 -2.02 -7.77 0.03
N TRP A 103 -0.84 -8.26 0.42
CA TRP A 103 0.36 -7.48 0.68
C TRP A 103 1.58 -8.34 0.42
N ILE A 104 2.57 -7.83 -0.30
CA ILE A 104 3.82 -8.51 -0.63
C ILE A 104 4.95 -7.46 -0.62
N PRO A 105 5.89 -7.52 0.34
CA PRO A 105 6.99 -6.57 0.43
C PRO A 105 8.23 -7.04 -0.37
N PHE A 106 8.87 -6.13 -1.10
CA PHE A 106 10.12 -6.35 -1.81
C PHE A 106 11.16 -5.30 -1.43
N LYS A 107 12.39 -5.75 -1.15
CA LYS A 107 13.57 -4.90 -0.95
C LYS A 107 14.21 -4.52 -2.30
N GLN A 108 15.08 -3.50 -2.29
CA GLN A 108 15.73 -2.95 -3.48
C GLN A 108 16.33 -4.00 -4.40
N SER A 109 17.09 -4.93 -3.84
CA SER A 109 17.82 -5.96 -4.58
C SER A 109 16.93 -7.02 -5.22
N ALA A 110 15.66 -7.11 -4.82
CA ALA A 110 14.66 -7.97 -5.45
C ALA A 110 13.86 -7.25 -6.54
N ILE A 111 14.17 -5.99 -6.89
CA ILE A 111 13.39 -5.17 -7.81
C ILE A 111 14.27 -4.74 -8.98
N LYS A 112 13.80 -4.96 -10.20
CA LYS A 112 14.41 -4.42 -11.42
C LYS A 112 13.34 -3.78 -12.30
N LEU A 113 13.54 -2.53 -12.68
CA LEU A 113 12.77 -1.90 -13.75
C LEU A 113 13.32 -2.40 -15.08
N LEU A 114 12.49 -3.06 -15.89
CA LEU A 114 12.93 -3.61 -17.18
C LEU A 114 12.82 -2.56 -18.28
N ALA A 115 11.65 -1.95 -18.40
CA ALA A 115 11.38 -0.97 -19.43
C ALA A 115 10.19 -0.08 -19.05
N THR A 116 10.18 1.12 -19.62
CA THR A 116 9.01 2.01 -19.65
C THR A 116 8.69 2.30 -21.11
N HIS A 117 7.46 1.99 -21.53
CA HIS A 117 6.99 2.19 -22.89
C HIS A 117 5.82 3.16 -22.92
N GLN A 118 5.72 3.96 -23.99
CA GLN A 118 4.51 4.71 -24.25
C GLN A 118 3.36 3.78 -24.63
N THR A 119 2.16 4.10 -24.16
CA THR A 119 0.91 3.40 -24.43
C THR A 119 -0.14 4.41 -24.88
N GLY A 120 -0.48 4.34 -26.18
CA GLY A 120 -1.33 5.33 -26.81
C GLY A 120 -0.72 6.74 -26.79
N LYS A 121 -1.57 7.77 -26.88
CA LYS A 121 -1.11 9.17 -27.03
C LYS A 121 -0.57 9.81 -25.74
N LYS A 122 -0.92 9.31 -24.54
CA LYS A 122 -0.61 9.97 -23.25
C LYS A 122 -0.30 9.05 -22.06
N GLY A 123 -0.34 7.73 -22.21
CA GLY A 123 -0.11 6.79 -21.10
C GLY A 123 1.30 6.22 -21.12
N LEU A 124 1.91 5.98 -19.95
CA LEU A 124 3.12 5.16 -19.86
C LEU A 124 2.79 3.80 -19.24
N LYS A 125 3.55 2.78 -19.66
CA LYS A 125 3.54 1.43 -19.10
C LYS A 125 4.94 1.08 -18.66
N SER A 126 5.14 0.89 -17.36
CA SER A 126 6.39 0.36 -16.83
C SER A 126 6.26 -1.11 -16.49
N THR A 127 7.28 -1.89 -16.83
CA THR A 127 7.36 -3.31 -16.52
C THR A 127 8.40 -3.52 -15.43
N LEU A 128 7.95 -4.03 -14.28
CA LEU A 128 8.83 -4.41 -13.17
C LEU A 128 9.05 -5.91 -13.15
N GLN A 129 10.29 -6.29 -12.91
CA GLN A 129 10.69 -7.65 -12.55
C GLN A 129 10.94 -7.70 -11.05
N LEU A 130 10.30 -8.65 -10.38
CA LEU A 130 10.43 -8.89 -8.96
C LEU A 130 10.97 -10.30 -8.74
N SER A 131 12.06 -10.43 -8.00
CA SER A 131 12.70 -11.73 -7.74
C SER A 131 11.82 -12.58 -6.82
N LEU A 132 11.65 -13.85 -7.19
CA LEU A 132 11.06 -14.91 -6.37
C LEU A 132 12.16 -15.94 -6.02
N ALA A 133 11.79 -17.06 -5.39
CA ALA A 133 12.76 -18.10 -5.06
C ALA A 133 13.31 -18.81 -6.33
N LYS A 134 14.48 -19.45 -6.19
CA LYS A 134 15.08 -20.31 -7.24
C LYS A 134 15.23 -19.63 -8.61
N GLY A 135 15.56 -18.34 -8.63
CA GLY A 135 15.73 -17.57 -9.87
C GLY A 135 14.43 -17.26 -10.62
N GLN A 136 13.28 -17.68 -10.11
CA GLN A 136 11.98 -17.32 -10.68
C GLN A 136 11.75 -15.82 -10.56
N LYS A 137 11.03 -15.26 -11.53
CA LYS A 137 10.79 -13.83 -11.64
C LYS A 137 9.31 -13.56 -11.86
N LEU A 138 8.78 -12.63 -11.09
CA LEU A 138 7.45 -12.08 -11.28
C LEU A 138 7.57 -10.81 -12.14
N ILE A 139 7.09 -10.88 -13.37
CA ILE A 139 7.06 -9.73 -14.27
C ILE A 139 5.66 -9.12 -14.22
N ILE A 140 5.56 -7.85 -13.81
CA ILE A 140 4.31 -7.12 -13.71
C ILE A 140 4.32 -5.85 -14.54
N ASP A 141 3.19 -5.58 -15.18
CA ASP A 141 2.97 -4.31 -15.89
C ASP A 141 2.20 -3.32 -15.02
N LEU A 142 2.68 -2.08 -15.00
CA LEU A 142 2.10 -0.96 -14.28
C LEU A 142 1.52 0.07 -15.25
N TRP A 143 0.41 0.69 -14.86
CA TRP A 143 -0.01 1.98 -15.42
C TRP A 143 0.84 3.06 -14.79
N ASP A 144 1.78 3.62 -15.55
CA ASP A 144 2.74 4.58 -15.06
C ASP A 144 2.30 6.02 -15.38
N SER A 145 2.06 6.80 -14.32
CA SER A 145 1.74 8.22 -14.40
C SER A 145 2.90 9.12 -13.99
N TYR A 146 4.01 8.55 -13.50
CA TYR A 146 5.14 9.29 -12.96
C TYR A 146 6.39 9.19 -13.83
N ASN A 147 6.44 8.23 -14.75
CA ASN A 147 7.63 7.86 -15.50
C ASN A 147 8.74 7.32 -14.58
N LEU A 148 8.58 6.06 -14.15
CA LEU A 148 9.46 5.40 -13.17
C LEU A 148 10.93 5.38 -13.58
N SER A 149 11.24 5.45 -14.89
CA SER A 149 12.63 5.46 -15.35
C SER A 149 13.39 6.71 -14.95
N LEU A 150 12.69 7.78 -14.55
CA LEU A 150 13.31 9.01 -14.05
C LEU A 150 13.80 8.90 -12.60
N TYR A 151 13.47 7.83 -11.88
CA TYR A 151 13.75 7.75 -10.45
C TYR A 151 14.50 6.47 -10.08
N GLN A 152 15.36 6.60 -9.06
CA GLN A 152 16.00 5.44 -8.45
C GLN A 152 15.03 4.74 -7.48
N ILE A 153 14.69 3.49 -7.81
CA ILE A 153 13.81 2.65 -6.99
C ILE A 153 14.56 2.16 -5.75
N ASN A 154 13.90 2.22 -4.57
CA ASN A 154 14.42 1.76 -3.30
C ASN A 154 13.68 0.53 -2.76
N THR A 155 12.38 0.63 -2.48
CA THR A 155 11.58 -0.51 -1.98
C THR A 155 10.26 -0.55 -2.72
N CYS A 156 9.62 -1.71 -2.77
CA CYS A 156 8.32 -1.89 -3.41
C CYS A 156 7.42 -2.74 -2.52
N GLU A 157 6.23 -2.24 -2.20
CA GLU A 157 5.18 -3.02 -1.57
C GLU A 157 4.04 -3.20 -2.56
N ILE A 158 3.73 -4.44 -2.92
CA ILE A 158 2.52 -4.74 -3.68
C ILE A 158 1.36 -4.84 -2.69
N VAL A 159 0.33 -4.01 -2.89
CA VAL A 159 -0.84 -3.94 -2.00
C VAL A 159 -2.14 -4.09 -2.77
N GLN A 160 -3.09 -4.80 -2.18
CA GLN A 160 -4.44 -4.98 -2.71
C GLN A 160 -5.42 -3.98 -2.09
N ASP A 161 -6.37 -3.47 -2.85
CA ASP A 161 -7.48 -2.68 -2.34
C ASP A 161 -8.72 -3.55 -2.02
N SER A 162 -9.76 -2.94 -1.44
CA SER A 162 -11.00 -3.67 -1.09
C SER A 162 -11.79 -4.19 -2.30
N ARG A 163 -11.46 -3.73 -3.51
CA ARG A 163 -12.04 -4.14 -4.79
C ARG A 163 -11.19 -5.21 -5.51
N ASN A 164 -10.20 -5.79 -4.82
CA ASN A 164 -9.26 -6.77 -5.35
C ASN A 164 -8.32 -6.22 -6.45
N ARG A 165 -8.15 -4.90 -6.52
CA ARG A 165 -7.20 -4.26 -7.43
C ARG A 165 -5.83 -4.17 -6.76
N TRP A 166 -4.79 -4.40 -7.53
CA TRP A 166 -3.42 -4.42 -7.05
C TRP A 166 -2.66 -3.16 -7.42
N TYR A 167 -1.84 -2.67 -6.50
CA TYR A 167 -1.03 -1.48 -6.65
C TYR A 167 0.41 -1.77 -6.23
N ALA A 168 1.38 -1.20 -6.94
CA ALA A 168 2.77 -1.15 -6.52
C ALA A 168 3.01 0.19 -5.80
N CYS A 169 3.35 0.11 -4.52
CA CYS A 169 3.77 1.24 -3.70
C CYS A 169 5.31 1.26 -3.67
N ILE A 170 5.90 2.08 -4.53
CA ILE A 170 7.34 2.11 -4.78
C ILE A 170 7.93 3.32 -4.10
N THR A 171 8.86 3.10 -3.17
CA THR A 171 9.66 4.18 -2.60
C THR A 171 10.78 4.51 -3.57
N VAL A 172 10.90 5.79 -3.93
CA VAL A 172 11.97 6.30 -4.80
C VAL A 172 12.88 7.27 -4.02
N LYS A 173 14.17 7.21 -4.35
CA LYS A 173 15.16 8.20 -3.92
C LYS A 173 15.10 9.42 -4.84
N GLU A 174 15.64 10.54 -4.36
CA GLU A 174 15.84 11.76 -5.18
C GLU A 174 14.58 12.31 -5.87
N TYR A 175 13.42 12.12 -5.26
CA TYR A 175 12.20 12.73 -5.78
C TYR A 175 12.33 14.26 -5.75
N PRO A 176 12.11 14.99 -6.87
CA PRO A 176 12.26 16.42 -6.93
C PRO A 176 11.48 17.12 -5.83
N LYS A 177 12.18 17.95 -5.04
CA LYS A 177 11.54 18.83 -4.08
C LYS A 177 10.96 20.01 -4.86
N GLN A 178 9.71 20.34 -4.60
CA GLN A 178 9.16 21.63 -5.04
C GLN A 178 9.77 22.72 -4.15
N GLN A 179 10.19 23.84 -4.76
CA GLN A 179 10.55 25.02 -4.00
C GLN A 179 9.30 25.53 -3.28
N CYS A 180 9.41 25.82 -1.98
CA CYS A 180 8.34 26.44 -1.21
C CYS A 180 8.49 27.96 -1.32
N GLY A 181 7.38 28.67 -1.53
CA GLY A 181 7.36 30.12 -1.43
C GLY A 181 7.52 30.62 0.01
N THR A 182 7.67 31.93 0.14
CA THR A 182 7.78 32.62 1.44
C THR A 182 6.43 33.03 2.01
N GLY A 183 5.33 32.81 1.28
CA GLY A 183 3.98 33.12 1.72
C GLY A 183 3.55 32.32 2.95
N SER A 184 2.71 32.94 3.79
CA SER A 184 2.10 32.28 4.93
C SER A 184 0.58 32.32 4.79
N VAL A 185 -0.07 31.18 5.01
CA VAL A 185 -1.53 31.04 4.95
C VAL A 185 -2.00 30.28 6.19
N GLY A 186 -2.89 30.88 6.95
CA GLY A 186 -3.55 30.22 8.06
C GLY A 186 -4.60 29.25 7.53
N ILE A 187 -4.66 28.04 8.07
CA ILE A 187 -5.68 27.04 7.72
C ILE A 187 -6.49 26.74 8.97
N ASP A 188 -7.75 27.17 8.97
CA ASP A 188 -8.71 26.84 10.03
C ASP A 188 -9.53 25.62 9.63
N LEU A 189 -9.75 24.70 10.58
CA LEU A 189 -10.48 23.46 10.35
C LEU A 189 -11.88 23.57 10.96
N GLY A 190 -12.90 23.43 10.11
CA GLY A 190 -14.29 23.63 10.51
C GLY A 190 -15.21 22.41 10.25
N LEU A 191 -16.44 22.55 10.75
CA LEU A 191 -17.52 21.56 10.53
C LEU A 191 -18.38 21.91 9.31
N LYS A 192 -18.60 23.21 9.06
CA LYS A 192 -19.37 23.70 7.90
C LYS A 192 -18.57 23.52 6.61
N ASP A 193 -17.36 24.07 6.61
CA ASP A 193 -16.31 23.90 5.62
C ASP A 193 -15.18 23.11 6.30
N SER A 194 -14.68 22.06 5.65
CA SER A 194 -13.70 21.15 6.24
C SER A 194 -12.34 21.83 6.49
N ALA A 195 -11.99 22.81 5.65
CA ALA A 195 -10.91 23.76 5.92
C ALA A 195 -11.24 25.10 5.26
N THR A 196 -10.87 26.20 5.91
CA THR A 196 -10.92 27.55 5.36
C THR A 196 -9.53 28.16 5.50
N ALA A 197 -8.96 28.61 4.39
CA ALA A 197 -7.68 29.29 4.37
C ALA A 197 -7.88 30.81 4.56
N SER A 198 -6.90 31.49 5.12
CA SER A 198 -6.94 32.95 5.37
C SER A 198 -7.07 33.79 4.09
N ASN A 199 -6.73 33.22 2.94
CA ASN A 199 -6.93 33.81 1.61
C ASN A 199 -8.39 33.65 1.09
N GLY A 200 -9.29 33.07 1.87
CA GLY A 200 -10.70 32.87 1.52
C GLY A 200 -11.00 31.53 0.83
N ASP A 201 -9.99 30.73 0.48
CA ASP A 201 -10.21 29.40 -0.12
C ASP A 201 -10.88 28.45 0.87
N LYS A 202 -11.86 27.68 0.38
CA LYS A 202 -12.63 26.74 1.21
C LYS A 202 -12.57 25.32 0.64
N LEU A 203 -12.36 24.36 1.52
CA LEU A 203 -12.41 22.94 1.23
C LEU A 203 -13.66 22.33 1.84
N GLN A 204 -14.55 21.78 1.02
CA GLN A 204 -15.72 21.03 1.49
C GLN A 204 -15.60 19.54 1.19
N ILE A 205 -15.64 18.72 2.24
CA ILE A 205 -15.53 17.26 2.15
C ILE A 205 -16.81 16.58 2.68
N LYS A 206 -17.97 16.90 2.09
CA LYS A 206 -19.26 16.28 2.45
C LYS A 206 -19.62 15.05 1.60
N GLN A 207 -18.60 14.38 1.07
CA GLN A 207 -18.76 13.26 0.13
C GLN A 207 -19.42 12.05 0.76
N THR A 208 -19.26 11.83 2.07
CA THR A 208 -19.97 10.75 2.76
C THR A 208 -21.48 10.98 2.77
N GLN A 209 -21.92 12.21 3.04
CA GLN A 209 -23.34 12.58 3.06
C GLN A 209 -23.97 12.46 1.67
N ALA A 210 -23.28 12.98 0.64
CA ALA A 210 -23.76 12.92 -0.75
C ALA A 210 -24.02 11.49 -1.26
N TRP A 211 -23.26 10.51 -0.75
CA TRP A 211 -23.38 9.10 -1.15
C TRP A 211 -24.14 8.23 -0.14
N ALA A 212 -24.57 8.79 1.00
CA ALA A 212 -25.18 8.04 2.10
C ALA A 212 -26.43 7.26 1.68
N LYS A 213 -27.36 7.91 0.95
CA LYS A 213 -28.58 7.25 0.45
C LYS A 213 -28.25 6.05 -0.44
N LYS A 214 -27.37 6.25 -1.43
CA LYS A 214 -26.93 5.18 -2.36
C LYS A 214 -26.21 4.04 -1.62
N LEU A 215 -25.40 4.38 -0.62
CA LEU A 215 -24.71 3.40 0.22
C LEU A 215 -25.70 2.56 1.03
N SER A 216 -26.68 3.21 1.67
CA SER A 216 -27.68 2.53 2.50
C SER A 216 -28.52 1.53 1.70
N ILE A 217 -28.94 1.91 0.48
CA ILE A 217 -29.70 1.03 -0.42
C ILE A 217 -28.85 -0.19 -0.79
N ALA A 218 -27.59 0.03 -1.19
CA ALA A 218 -26.69 -1.07 -1.55
C ALA A 218 -26.39 -2.01 -0.37
N GLN A 219 -26.31 -1.47 0.86
CA GLN A 219 -26.12 -2.26 2.08
C GLN A 219 -27.35 -3.11 2.41
N ARG A 220 -28.57 -2.53 2.36
CA ARG A 220 -29.83 -3.25 2.59
C ARG A 220 -30.03 -4.36 1.57
N ALA A 221 -29.71 -4.10 0.30
CA ALA A 221 -29.72 -5.10 -0.78
C ALA A 221 -28.58 -6.15 -0.68
N LYS A 222 -27.73 -6.10 0.35
CA LYS A 222 -26.56 -6.98 0.55
C LYS A 222 -25.60 -7.03 -0.65
N ASN A 223 -25.60 -6.00 -1.51
CA ASN A 223 -24.75 -5.94 -2.71
C ASN A 223 -23.33 -5.47 -2.35
N LYS A 224 -22.50 -6.42 -1.90
CA LYS A 224 -21.13 -6.16 -1.42
C LYS A 224 -20.24 -5.48 -2.46
N GLN A 225 -20.40 -5.80 -3.75
CA GLN A 225 -19.60 -5.20 -4.82
C GLN A 225 -19.95 -3.71 -5.00
N ARG A 226 -21.24 -3.37 -4.99
CA ARG A 226 -21.70 -1.98 -5.08
C ARG A 226 -21.27 -1.17 -3.87
N VAL A 227 -21.38 -1.73 -2.66
CA VAL A 227 -20.91 -1.11 -1.42
C VAL A 227 -19.42 -0.76 -1.51
N LYS A 228 -18.57 -1.71 -1.93
CA LYS A 228 -17.13 -1.48 -2.13
C LYS A 228 -16.85 -0.38 -3.16
N ALA A 229 -17.60 -0.35 -4.26
CA ALA A 229 -17.45 0.67 -5.29
C ALA A 229 -17.80 2.07 -4.78
N ILE A 230 -18.88 2.21 -4.00
CA ILE A 230 -19.29 3.48 -3.39
C ILE A 230 -18.24 3.96 -2.38
N HIS A 231 -17.77 3.10 -1.47
CA HIS A 231 -16.69 3.46 -0.55
C HIS A 231 -15.42 3.91 -1.27
N ALA A 232 -15.02 3.23 -2.34
CA ALA A 232 -13.88 3.63 -3.16
C ALA A 232 -14.11 5.00 -3.83
N LYS A 233 -15.32 5.27 -4.34
CA LYS A 233 -15.68 6.57 -4.93
C LYS A 233 -15.59 7.69 -3.90
N ILE A 234 -16.19 7.52 -2.72
CA ILE A 234 -16.12 8.50 -1.62
C ILE A 234 -14.66 8.78 -1.25
N LYS A 235 -13.86 7.72 -1.03
CA LYS A 235 -12.45 7.85 -0.67
C LYS A 235 -11.65 8.62 -1.73
N ASN A 236 -11.77 8.22 -3.01
CA ASN A 236 -11.00 8.82 -4.09
C ASN A 236 -11.43 10.26 -4.36
N THR A 237 -12.72 10.58 -4.32
CA THR A 237 -13.20 11.96 -4.47
C THR A 237 -12.70 12.85 -3.34
N ARG A 238 -12.74 12.39 -2.08
CA ARG A 238 -12.16 13.13 -0.96
C ARG A 238 -10.66 13.36 -1.15
N GLN A 239 -9.91 12.34 -1.56
CA GLN A 239 -8.46 12.47 -1.79
C GLN A 239 -8.15 13.47 -2.92
N ASP A 240 -8.91 13.43 -4.01
CA ASP A 240 -8.78 14.37 -5.14
C ASP A 240 -9.07 15.82 -4.72
N LEU A 241 -10.13 16.05 -3.95
CA LEU A 241 -10.46 17.39 -3.43
C LEU A 241 -9.35 17.95 -2.54
N ILE A 242 -8.84 17.14 -1.60
CA ILE A 242 -7.71 17.53 -0.75
C ILE A 242 -6.49 17.84 -1.62
N HIS A 243 -6.16 16.97 -2.58
CA HIS A 243 -4.97 17.16 -3.41
C HIS A 243 -5.05 18.44 -4.25
N LYS A 244 -6.21 18.73 -4.87
CA LYS A 244 -6.42 19.97 -5.63
C LYS A 244 -6.32 21.20 -4.74
N PHE A 245 -6.93 21.15 -3.56
CA PHE A 245 -6.88 22.24 -2.59
C PHE A 245 -5.44 22.52 -2.12
N THR A 246 -4.71 21.50 -1.67
CA THR A 246 -3.32 21.68 -1.23
C THR A 246 -2.39 22.10 -2.37
N THR A 247 -2.61 21.59 -3.59
CA THR A 247 -1.80 21.98 -4.75
C THR A 247 -2.04 23.43 -5.14
N ARG A 248 -3.30 23.90 -5.10
CA ARG A 248 -3.64 25.30 -5.33
C ARG A 248 -2.99 26.20 -4.28
N LEU A 249 -3.17 25.87 -2.99
CA LEU A 249 -2.56 26.63 -1.89
C LEU A 249 -1.05 26.79 -2.06
N VAL A 250 -0.34 25.72 -2.43
CA VAL A 250 1.10 25.80 -2.65
C VAL A 250 1.45 26.66 -3.86
N LYS A 251 0.69 26.58 -4.97
CA LYS A 251 0.96 27.37 -6.18
C LYS A 251 0.69 28.86 -5.99
N ASP A 252 -0.38 29.19 -5.28
CA ASP A 252 -0.84 30.56 -5.11
C ASP A 252 0.00 31.31 -4.05
N ASN A 253 0.85 30.59 -3.31
CA ASN A 253 1.73 31.12 -2.27
C ASN A 253 3.20 30.65 -2.47
N ALA A 254 3.54 30.22 -3.68
CA ALA A 254 4.90 29.86 -4.10
C ALA A 254 5.75 31.09 -4.40
#